data_AF-I1K170-F1
#
_entry.id   AF-I1K170-F1
#
_cell.length_a   1.000
_cell.length_b   1.000
_cell.length_c   1.000
_cell.angle_alpha   90.00
_cell.angle_beta   90.00
_cell.angle_gamma   90.00
#
_symmetry.space_group_name_H-M   'P 1'
#
loop_
_entity.id
_entity.type
_entity.pdbx_description
1 polymer ?
#
loop_
_entity_poly.entity_id
_entity_poly.type
_entity_poly.pdbx_seq_one_letter_code
_entity_poly.pdbx_strand_id
1 'polypeptide(L)'
;MGSDSEAEKEKKKMLALAPIAKPLAGKKLCKRTLKLVRRAAEHKCLKRGVKEVVKSIRRGHKGLCVIAGNISPIDVITHLPILCEDSDIPYIYVPSKEDLAGAGATKRPTCCVLVQTKPAKGEIEQGEQEKLKSDYDQVVSEVTELTTSLF
;
A
#
# COMPACT_ATOMS: atom_id res chain seq x y z
N MET A 1 9.98 1.39 30.95
CA MET A 1 10.16 -0.03 30.56
C MET A 1 9.41 -0.34 29.24
N GLY A 2 9.54 0.46 28.17
CA GLY A 2 8.74 0.26 26.93
C GLY A 2 9.47 0.50 25.60
N SER A 3 10.66 1.11 25.64
CA SER A 3 11.43 1.49 24.45
C SER A 3 12.13 0.31 23.77
N ASP A 4 12.61 -0.68 24.52
CA ASP A 4 13.39 -1.79 23.95
C ASP A 4 12.51 -2.78 23.16
N SER A 5 11.28 -3.00 23.60
CA SER A 5 10.33 -3.90 22.93
C SER A 5 9.83 -3.37 21.57
N GLU A 6 9.75 -2.05 21.39
CA GLU A 6 9.35 -1.46 20.12
C GLU A 6 10.49 -1.51 19.11
N ALA A 7 11.71 -1.22 19.55
CA ALA A 7 12.90 -1.30 18.70
C ALA A 7 13.16 -2.74 18.21
N GLU A 8 12.96 -3.75 19.06
CA GLU A 8 13.13 -5.16 18.67
C GLU A 8 12.04 -5.61 17.66
N LYS A 9 10.80 -5.15 17.84
CA LYS A 9 9.71 -5.39 16.87
C LYS A 9 9.97 -4.72 15.53
N GLU A 10 10.47 -3.48 15.54
CA GLU A 10 10.84 -2.76 14.31
C GLU A 10 12.01 -3.45 13.59
N LYS A 11 13.04 -3.90 14.34
CA LYS A 11 14.13 -4.71 13.78
C LYS A 11 13.64 -6.03 13.18
N LYS A 12 12.75 -6.77 13.87
CA LYS A 12 12.15 -8.01 13.34
C LYS A 12 11.34 -7.76 12.08
N LYS A 13 10.60 -6.63 12.00
CA LYS A 13 9.87 -6.22 10.79
C LYS A 13 10.82 -5.96 9.61
N MET A 14 12.01 -5.40 9.87
CA MET A 14 13.01 -5.16 8.83
C MET A 14 13.79 -6.42 8.41
N LEU A 15 14.03 -7.36 9.34
CA LEU A 15 14.74 -8.61 9.05
C LEU A 15 13.96 -9.58 8.16
N ALA A 16 12.63 -9.52 8.18
CA ALA A 16 11.76 -10.35 7.35
C ALA A 16 11.40 -9.71 6.00
N LEU A 17 12.07 -8.62 5.62
CA LEU A 17 11.76 -7.88 4.39
C LEU A 17 12.30 -8.62 3.16
N ALA A 18 11.45 -8.76 2.15
CA ALA A 18 11.82 -9.32 0.86
C ALA A 18 12.87 -8.44 0.17
N PRO A 19 13.90 -9.02 -0.48
CA PRO A 19 14.93 -8.25 -1.20
C PRO A 19 14.38 -7.32 -2.28
N ILE A 20 13.20 -7.64 -2.83
CA ILE A 20 12.52 -6.85 -3.87
C ILE A 20 11.72 -5.65 -3.33
N ALA A 21 11.69 -5.44 -2.01
CA ALA A 21 10.86 -4.42 -1.38
C ALA A 21 11.44 -3.00 -1.54
N LYS A 22 11.55 -2.54 -2.79
CA LYS A 22 11.99 -1.20 -3.20
C LYS A 22 10.94 -0.63 -4.17
N PRO A 23 10.47 0.63 -3.98
CA PRO A 23 10.77 1.56 -2.89
C PRO A 23 10.13 1.14 -1.55
N LEU A 24 10.90 1.17 -0.47
CA LEU A 24 10.40 0.96 0.89
C LEU A 24 9.93 2.28 1.50
N ALA A 25 8.71 2.33 2.01
CA ALA A 25 8.19 3.48 2.73
C ALA A 25 8.98 3.75 4.01
N GLY A 26 9.63 4.91 4.08
CA GLY A 26 10.22 5.39 5.34
C GLY A 26 9.16 5.58 6.44
N LYS A 27 9.58 5.77 7.70
CA LYS A 27 8.65 5.84 8.86
C LYS A 27 7.52 6.87 8.69
N LYS A 28 7.81 8.03 8.08
CA LYS A 28 6.83 9.10 7.84
C LYS A 28 5.82 8.71 6.75
N LEU A 29 6.33 8.30 5.59
CA LEU A 29 5.51 7.89 4.44
C LEU A 29 4.65 6.67 4.79
N CYS A 30 5.21 5.66 5.45
CA CYS A 30 4.49 4.47 5.92
C CYS A 30 3.26 4.85 6.77
N LYS A 31 3.41 5.78 7.73
CA LYS A 31 2.29 6.27 8.55
C LYS A 31 1.23 6.98 7.70
N ARG A 32 1.61 7.75 6.68
CA ARG A 32 0.67 8.43 5.78
C ARG A 32 -0.06 7.42 4.87
N THR A 33 0.67 6.50 4.25
CA THR A 33 0.12 5.44 3.41
C THR A 33 -0.87 4.58 4.20
N LEU A 34 -0.55 4.17 5.42
CA LEU A 34 -1.48 3.40 6.27
C LEU A 34 -2.74 4.19 6.66
N LYS A 35 -2.62 5.50 6.93
CA LYS A 35 -3.79 6.37 7.18
C LYS A 35 -4.68 6.48 5.94
N LEU A 36 -4.09 6.66 4.77
CA LEU A 36 -4.78 6.72 3.49
C LEU A 36 -5.50 5.39 3.19
N VAL A 37 -4.83 4.26 3.40
CA VAL A 37 -5.45 2.93 3.25
C VAL A 37 -6.64 2.81 4.20
N ARG A 38 -6.50 3.23 5.45
CA ARG A 38 -7.62 3.21 6.42
C ARG A 38 -8.84 4.03 5.96
N ARG A 39 -8.63 5.27 5.49
CA ARG A 39 -9.70 6.11 4.94
C ARG A 39 -10.36 5.45 3.73
N ALA A 40 -9.55 4.95 2.79
CA ALA A 40 -10.06 4.24 1.62
C ALA A 40 -10.83 2.96 2.00
N ALA A 41 -10.47 2.30 3.11
CA ALA A 41 -11.16 1.11 3.61
C ALA A 41 -12.58 1.43 4.07
N GLU A 42 -12.76 2.56 4.75
CA GLU A 42 -14.04 3.06 5.25
C GLU A 42 -14.99 3.41 4.08
N HIS A 43 -14.48 4.02 3.01
CA HIS A 43 -15.25 4.39 1.82
C HIS A 43 -15.34 3.30 0.73
N LYS A 44 -14.91 2.06 1.00
CA LYS A 44 -14.92 0.94 0.03
C LYS A 44 -14.15 1.23 -1.28
N CYS A 45 -13.13 2.09 -1.20
CA CYS A 45 -12.21 2.45 -2.29
C CYS A 45 -10.96 1.55 -2.36
N LEU A 46 -10.91 0.49 -1.55
CA LEU A 46 -9.82 -0.47 -1.55
C LEU A 46 -10.18 -1.75 -2.29
N LYS A 47 -9.24 -2.25 -3.09
CA LYS A 47 -9.20 -3.63 -3.56
C LYS A 47 -8.13 -4.39 -2.81
N ARG A 48 -8.45 -5.58 -2.32
CA ARG A 48 -7.62 -6.27 -1.33
C ARG A 48 -7.17 -7.63 -1.87
N GLY A 49 -5.87 -7.89 -1.73
CA GLY A 49 -5.26 -9.16 -2.12
C GLY A 49 -4.92 -9.25 -3.60
N VAL A 50 -3.97 -10.15 -3.90
CA VAL A 50 -3.34 -10.30 -5.22
C VAL A 50 -4.38 -10.42 -6.33
N LYS A 51 -5.36 -11.31 -6.16
CA LYS A 51 -6.37 -11.61 -7.18
C LYS A 51 -7.21 -10.38 -7.55
N GLU A 52 -7.58 -9.54 -6.58
CA GLU A 52 -8.38 -8.35 -6.83
C GLU A 52 -7.56 -7.19 -7.38
N VAL A 53 -6.32 -7.03 -6.89
CA VAL A 53 -5.39 -6.01 -7.37
C VAL A 53 -5.04 -6.27 -8.83
N VAL A 54 -4.59 -7.49 -9.18
CA VAL A 54 -4.27 -7.90 -10.55
C VAL A 54 -5.49 -7.73 -11.48
N LYS A 55 -6.68 -8.14 -11.03
CA LYS A 55 -7.91 -7.96 -11.81
C LYS A 55 -8.24 -6.49 -12.06
N SER A 56 -7.99 -5.62 -11.09
CA SER A 56 -8.27 -4.18 -11.21
C SER A 56 -7.28 -3.49 -12.13
N ILE A 57 -5.99 -3.82 -12.03
CA ILE A 57 -4.93 -3.34 -12.92
C ILE A 57 -5.23 -3.76 -14.37
N ARG A 58 -5.54 -5.04 -14.62
CA ARG A 58 -5.91 -5.55 -15.95
C ARG A 58 -7.18 -4.93 -16.54
N ARG A 59 -8.06 -4.36 -15.71
CA ARG A 59 -9.25 -3.62 -16.16
C ARG A 59 -8.96 -2.16 -16.48
N GLY A 60 -7.72 -1.70 -16.34
CA GLY A 60 -7.32 -0.31 -16.54
C GLY A 60 -7.69 0.62 -15.38
N HIS A 61 -8.02 0.06 -14.20
CA HIS A 61 -8.26 0.91 -13.04
C HIS A 61 -6.93 1.41 -12.46
N LYS A 62 -6.75 2.73 -12.47
CA LYS A 62 -5.60 3.39 -11.84
C LYS A 62 -5.79 3.58 -10.34
N GLY A 63 -4.68 3.70 -9.62
CA GLY A 63 -4.64 3.86 -8.18
C GLY A 63 -3.21 3.83 -7.65
N LEU A 64 -3.07 3.63 -6.34
CA LEU A 64 -1.79 3.42 -5.66
C LEU A 64 -1.75 1.98 -5.16
N CYS A 65 -0.73 1.23 -5.59
CA CYS A 65 -0.52 -0.13 -5.14
C CYS A 65 0.37 -0.14 -3.89
N VAL A 66 -0.13 -0.67 -2.78
CA VAL A 66 0.65 -0.82 -1.54
C VAL A 66 0.92 -2.29 -1.33
N ILE A 67 2.20 -2.66 -1.26
CA ILE A 67 2.67 -4.04 -1.16
C ILE A 67 3.34 -4.23 0.20
N ALA A 68 3.05 -5.32 0.90
CA ALA A 68 3.78 -5.69 2.11
C ALA A 68 5.13 -6.31 1.74
N GLY A 69 6.20 -5.84 2.36
CA GLY A 69 7.54 -6.35 2.13
C GLY A 69 7.85 -7.63 2.90
N ASN A 70 7.12 -7.99 3.96
CA ASN A 70 7.35 -9.22 4.75
C ASN A 70 6.52 -10.43 4.28
N ILE A 71 6.33 -10.55 2.97
CA ILE A 71 5.56 -11.65 2.37
C ILE A 71 6.46 -12.84 2.07
N SER A 72 6.00 -14.01 2.51
CA SER A 72 6.59 -15.30 2.23
C SER A 72 5.50 -16.24 1.71
N PRO A 73 5.68 -16.90 0.56
CA PRO A 73 6.85 -16.82 -0.33
C PRO A 73 6.88 -15.52 -1.16
N ILE A 74 8.08 -15.10 -1.56
CA ILE A 74 8.30 -13.88 -2.35
C ILE A 74 7.58 -13.91 -3.70
N ASP A 75 7.39 -15.11 -4.27
CA ASP A 75 6.72 -15.33 -5.56
C ASP A 75 5.29 -14.77 -5.63
N VAL A 76 4.66 -14.58 -4.47
CA VAL A 76 3.31 -13.99 -4.36
C VAL A 76 3.30 -12.50 -4.73
N ILE A 77 4.42 -11.79 -4.60
CA ILE A 77 4.51 -10.35 -4.83
C ILE A 77 5.35 -9.97 -6.05
N THR A 78 6.22 -10.84 -6.55
CA THR A 78 7.16 -10.55 -7.64
C THR A 78 6.50 -10.04 -8.93
N HIS A 79 5.30 -10.50 -9.23
CA HIS A 79 4.55 -10.10 -10.42
C HIS A 79 3.82 -8.77 -10.26
N LEU A 80 3.62 -8.27 -9.03
CA LEU A 80 2.85 -7.04 -8.79
C LEU A 80 3.59 -5.78 -9.26
N PRO A 81 4.87 -5.55 -8.93
CA PRO A 81 5.62 -4.40 -9.45
C PRO A 81 5.65 -4.36 -10.97
N ILE A 82 5.91 -5.50 -11.61
CA ILE A 82 5.95 -5.62 -13.08
C ILE A 82 4.61 -5.16 -13.68
N LEU A 83 3.49 -5.65 -13.15
CA LEU A 83 2.16 -5.24 -13.61
C LEU A 83 1.86 -3.76 -13.34
N CYS A 84 2.42 -3.19 -12.27
CA CYS A 84 2.25 -1.78 -11.96
C CYS A 84 3.07 -0.90 -12.92
N GLU A 85 4.29 -1.30 -13.26
CA GLU A 85 5.15 -0.63 -14.24
C GLU A 85 4.52 -0.67 -15.64
N ASP A 86 4.04 -1.83 -16.09
CA ASP A 86 3.35 -1.97 -17.39
C ASP A 86 2.09 -1.10 -17.51
N SER A 87 1.47 -0.73 -16.39
CA SER A 87 0.21 0.03 -16.34
C SER A 87 0.37 1.48 -15.88
N ASP A 88 1.60 1.96 -15.69
CA ASP A 88 1.94 3.28 -15.12
C ASP A 88 1.22 3.55 -13.78
N ILE A 89 1.22 2.55 -12.89
CA ILE A 89 0.60 2.62 -11.57
C ILE A 89 1.69 2.79 -10.51
N PRO A 90 1.66 3.87 -9.71
CA PRO A 90 2.62 4.03 -8.61
C PRO A 90 2.43 2.90 -7.58
N TYR A 91 3.55 2.33 -7.13
CA TYR A 91 3.56 1.29 -6.10
C TYR A 91 4.56 1.59 -4.99
N ILE A 92 4.29 1.08 -3.79
CA ILE A 92 5.16 1.25 -2.63
C ILE A 92 5.15 0.04 -1.70
N TYR A 93 6.31 -0.26 -1.11
CA TYR A 93 6.43 -1.30 -0.10
C TYR A 93 6.27 -0.77 1.33
N VAL A 94 5.50 -1.48 2.13
CA VAL A 94 5.32 -1.27 3.57
C VAL A 94 5.96 -2.44 4.32
N PRO A 95 6.67 -2.22 5.44
CA PRO A 95 7.43 -3.28 6.10
C PRO A 95 6.59 -4.45 6.65
N SER A 96 5.31 -4.24 6.98
CA SER A 96 4.47 -5.23 7.65
C SER A 96 3.10 -5.40 6.99
N LYS A 97 2.79 -6.66 6.63
CA LYS A 97 1.47 -7.12 6.17
C LYS A 97 0.40 -7.03 7.25
N GLU A 98 0.79 -7.10 8.53
CA GLU A 98 -0.11 -6.96 9.68
C GLU A 98 -0.61 -5.51 9.79
N ASP A 99 0.30 -4.53 9.67
CA ASP A 99 -0.06 -3.11 9.68
C ASP A 99 -0.97 -2.78 8.48
N LEU A 100 -0.67 -3.35 7.31
CA LEU A 100 -1.46 -3.20 6.09
C LEU A 100 -2.85 -3.85 6.23
N ALA A 101 -2.94 -5.05 6.81
CA ALA A 101 -4.21 -5.72 7.08
C ALA A 101 -5.07 -4.93 8.08
N GLY A 102 -4.44 -4.38 9.12
CA GLY A 102 -5.10 -3.51 10.10
C GLY A 102 -5.66 -2.23 9.46
N ALA A 103 -4.86 -1.57 8.61
CA ALA A 103 -5.31 -0.40 7.84
C ALA A 103 -6.42 -0.76 6.84
N GLY A 104 -6.35 -1.93 6.21
CA GLY A 104 -7.36 -2.43 5.28
C GLY A 104 -8.65 -2.90 5.95
N ALA A 105 -8.82 -2.75 7.27
CA ALA A 105 -9.99 -3.23 8.02
C ALA A 105 -10.28 -4.73 7.78
N THR A 106 -9.22 -5.56 7.73
CA THR A 106 -9.34 -7.01 7.55
C THR A 106 -8.59 -7.77 8.65
N LYS A 107 -9.24 -8.80 9.20
CA LYS A 107 -8.57 -9.75 10.12
C LYS A 107 -7.61 -10.69 9.41
N ARG A 108 -7.74 -10.85 8.09
CA ARG A 108 -6.87 -11.72 7.29
C ARG A 108 -5.61 -10.96 6.86
N PRO A 109 -4.42 -11.59 6.91
CA PRO A 109 -3.20 -10.96 6.43
C PRO A 109 -3.36 -10.59 4.96
N THR A 110 -3.05 -9.33 4.64
CA THR A 110 -3.20 -8.80 3.28
C THR A 110 -1.81 -8.47 2.75
N CYS A 111 -1.44 -9.10 1.63
CA CYS A 111 -0.14 -8.89 0.98
C CYS A 111 -0.10 -7.60 0.17
N CYS A 112 -1.19 -7.22 -0.47
CA CYS A 112 -1.28 -6.01 -1.27
C CYS A 112 -2.68 -5.41 -1.25
N VAL A 113 -2.74 -4.10 -1.40
CA VAL A 113 -3.97 -3.35 -1.61
C VAL A 113 -3.80 -2.35 -2.74
N LEU A 114 -4.86 -2.16 -3.52
CA LEU A 114 -4.94 -1.08 -4.50
C LEU A 114 -5.90 -0.03 -3.96
N VAL A 115 -5.36 1.16 -3.74
CA VAL A 115 -6.13 2.34 -3.32
C VAL A 115 -6.62 3.06 -4.56
N GLN A 116 -7.94 3.20 -4.69
CA GLN A 116 -8.57 3.93 -5.79
C GLN A 116 -9.09 5.27 -5.28
N THR A 117 -9.05 6.32 -6.11
CA THR A 117 -9.62 7.64 -5.77
C THR A 117 -11.13 7.71 -5.95
N LYS A 118 -11.72 6.68 -6.57
CA LYS A 118 -13.17 6.54 -6.79
C LYS A 118 -13.62 5.17 -6.29
N PRO A 119 -14.77 5.08 -5.60
CA PRO A 119 -15.32 3.79 -5.20
C PRO A 119 -15.81 3.04 -6.44
N ALA A 120 -15.70 1.71 -6.44
CA ALA A 120 -16.24 0.90 -7.53
C ALA A 120 -17.79 0.86 -7.53
N LYS A 121 -18.41 1.11 -6.37
CA LYS A 121 -19.86 1.20 -6.16
C LYS A 121 -20.14 2.14 -4.99
N GLY A 122 -21.03 3.11 -5.21
CA GLY A 122 -21.46 4.10 -4.22
C GLY A 122 -20.96 5.50 -4.54
N GLU A 123 -21.47 6.47 -3.78
CA GLU A 123 -21.02 7.85 -3.78
C GLU A 123 -20.32 8.10 -2.44
N ILE A 124 -19.24 8.88 -2.48
CA ILE A 124 -18.56 9.38 -1.29
C ILE A 124 -18.99 10.83 -1.15
N GLU A 125 -19.16 11.30 0.07
CA GLU A 125 -19.37 12.72 0.32
C GLU A 125 -18.21 13.51 -0.32
N GLN A 126 -18.54 14.56 -1.08
CA GLN A 126 -17.55 15.32 -1.86
C GLN A 126 -16.37 15.76 -0.99
N GLY A 127 -16.63 16.19 0.24
CA GLY A 127 -15.58 16.60 1.19
C GLY A 127 -14.66 15.47 1.66
N GLU A 128 -15.13 14.23 1.73
CA GLU A 128 -14.29 13.07 2.05
C GLU A 128 -13.52 12.59 0.82
N GLN A 129 -14.14 12.65 -0.36
CA GLN A 129 -13.48 12.32 -1.61
C GLN A 129 -12.33 13.28 -1.92
N GLU A 130 -12.51 14.59 -1.68
CA GLU A 130 -11.46 15.60 -1.82
C GLU A 130 -10.30 15.34 -0.86
N LYS A 131 -10.58 15.02 0.41
CA LYS A 131 -9.56 14.66 1.41
C LYS A 131 -8.81 13.39 1.02
N LEU A 132 -9.53 12.37 0.55
CA LEU A 132 -8.91 11.12 0.10
C LEU A 132 -8.02 11.38 -1.12
N LYS A 133 -8.47 12.22 -2.05
CA LYS A 133 -7.71 12.61 -3.23
C LYS A 133 -6.48 13.44 -2.85
N SER A 134 -6.59 14.39 -1.93
CA SER A 134 -5.44 15.20 -1.48
C SER A 134 -4.38 14.35 -0.78
N ASP A 135 -4.80 13.43 0.10
CA ASP A 135 -3.88 12.49 0.74
C ASP A 135 -3.23 11.58 -0.29
N TYR A 136 -4.01 11.12 -1.28
CA TYR A 136 -3.54 10.27 -2.36
C TYR A 136 -2.49 10.98 -3.21
N ASP A 137 -2.75 12.21 -3.63
CA ASP A 137 -1.82 12.99 -4.45
C ASP A 137 -0.50 13.24 -3.70
N GLN A 138 -0.55 13.52 -2.39
CA GLN A 138 0.64 13.68 -1.55
C GLN A 138 1.44 12.38 -1.39
N VAL A 139 0.77 11.24 -1.20
CA VAL A 139 1.47 9.96 -1.07
C VAL A 139 2.06 9.56 -2.42
N VAL A 140 1.33 9.75 -3.52
CA VAL A 140 1.81 9.45 -4.86
C VAL A 140 3.00 10.32 -5.25
N SER A 141 3.01 11.61 -4.92
CA SER A 141 4.17 12.48 -5.18
C SER A 141 5.40 11.99 -4.42
N GLU A 142 5.28 11.69 -3.12
CA GLU A 142 6.40 11.14 -2.32
C GLU A 142 6.86 9.77 -2.83
N VAL A 143 5.94 8.90 -3.25
CA VAL A 143 6.26 7.59 -3.85
C VAL A 143 7.03 7.79 -5.17
N THR A 144 6.60 8.75 -5.99
CA THR A 144 7.22 9.02 -7.29
C THR A 144 8.63 9.57 -7.09
N GLU A 145 8.81 10.52 -6.17
CA GLU A 145 10.13 11.03 -5.77
C GLU A 145 11.05 9.92 -5.26
N LEU A 146 10.54 8.99 -4.44
CA LEU A 146 11.30 7.85 -3.96
C LEU A 146 11.70 6.89 -5.09
N THR A 147 10.78 6.58 -6.00
CA THR A 147 11.09 5.73 -7.16
C THR A 147 12.13 6.39 -8.05
N THR A 148 12.01 7.70 -8.33
CA THR A 148 13.01 8.47 -9.09
C THR A 148 14.35 8.53 -8.36
N SER A 149 14.39 8.50 -7.03
CA SER A 149 15.66 8.51 -6.29
C SER A 149 16.41 7.16 -6.30
N LEU A 150 15.74 6.08 -6.72
CA LEU A 150 16.29 4.72 -6.74
C LEU A 150 16.88 4.31 -8.09
N PHE A 151 16.54 5.03 -9.17
CA PHE A 151 16.99 4.83 -10.54
C PHE A 151 17.77 6.04 -11.03
#